data_AF-A0A7C4YKG6-F1
#
_entry.id   AF-A0A7C4YKG6-F1
#
_cell.length_a   1.000
_cell.length_b   1.000
_cell.length_c   1.000
_cell.angle_alpha   90.00
_cell.angle_beta   90.00
_cell.angle_gamma   90.00
#
_symmetry.space_group_name_H-M   'P 1'
#
loop_
_entity.id
_entity.type
_entity.pdbx_description
1 polymer ?
#
loop_
_entity_poly.entity_id
_entity_poly.type
_entity_poly.pdbx_seq_one_letter_code
_entity_poly.pdbx_strand_id
1 'polypeptide(L)'
;FLEQDNLYRQWDLYKTYYEQNQIAQRTNLKIYFCPSRRSPSANELSVYGDFPSWLSNSSLHYPGGLGDYAVCIDRSGHDESEETCPNMYGCFQMGTGYRLLDFTDGTSNTLIVGEKHVPQTKHGYGWWDCSIYNGDYHQCSCRTGSRQHPLTTNPFDTGWKFGSRHTQVVLFCFADGHVQALPEWIDTLTLERLAHRNDGWVIPNF
;
A
#
# COMPACT_ATOMS: atom_id res chain seq x y z
N PHE A 1 -13.23 14.20 -0.09
CA PHE A 1 -12.11 15.12 -0.41
C PHE A 1 -11.20 15.15 0.80
N LEU A 2 -9.87 15.07 0.64
CA LEU A 2 -8.91 14.99 1.75
C LEU A 2 -8.52 16.37 2.33
N GLU A 3 -9.09 17.45 1.78
CA GLU A 3 -8.82 18.86 2.14
C GLU A 3 -7.32 19.24 2.09
N GLN A 4 -6.65 18.88 0.99
CA GLN A 4 -5.23 19.20 0.73
C GLN A 4 -5.02 19.85 -0.65
N ASP A 5 -5.96 20.68 -1.09
CA ASP A 5 -5.95 21.31 -2.42
C ASP A 5 -4.68 22.14 -2.68
N ASN A 6 -4.18 22.84 -1.66
CA ASN A 6 -2.94 23.62 -1.74
C ASN A 6 -1.70 22.75 -2.02
N LEU A 7 -1.67 21.53 -1.50
CA LEU A 7 -0.58 20.60 -1.77
C LEU A 7 -0.74 19.97 -3.15
N TYR A 8 -1.97 19.58 -3.49
CA TYR A 8 -2.30 19.01 -4.80
C TYR A 8 -1.95 19.94 -5.96
N ARG A 9 -2.26 21.24 -5.85
CA ARG A 9 -1.92 22.25 -6.88
C ARG A 9 -0.41 22.45 -7.11
N GLN A 10 0.43 22.00 -6.18
CA GLN A 10 1.88 22.04 -6.33
C GLN A 10 2.44 20.79 -7.01
N TRP A 11 1.62 19.76 -7.22
CA TRP A 11 1.97 18.55 -7.93
C TRP A 11 1.69 18.70 -9.43
N ASP A 12 2.65 18.30 -10.26
CA ASP A 12 2.54 18.37 -11.71
C ASP A 12 2.35 16.97 -12.29
N LEU A 13 1.16 16.67 -12.82
CA LEU A 13 0.82 15.36 -13.37
C LEU A 13 1.61 14.99 -14.64
N TYR A 14 2.34 15.94 -15.23
CA TYR A 14 3.18 15.70 -16.40
C TYR A 14 4.65 15.44 -16.05
N LYS A 15 5.01 15.46 -14.76
CA LYS A 15 6.37 15.23 -14.27
C LYS A 15 6.50 13.91 -13.52
N THR A 16 7.69 13.34 -13.58
CA THR A 16 8.04 12.17 -12.76
C THR A 16 8.11 12.57 -11.28
N TYR A 17 8.02 11.60 -10.37
CA TYR A 17 8.20 11.81 -8.92
C TYR A 17 9.46 12.64 -8.61
N TYR A 18 10.55 12.40 -9.33
CA TYR A 18 11.87 12.99 -9.10
C TYR A 18 12.00 14.46 -9.51
N GLU A 19 11.04 14.97 -10.29
CA GLU A 19 11.02 16.35 -10.81
C GLU A 19 9.95 17.22 -10.15
N GLN A 20 9.24 16.66 -9.17
CA GLN A 20 8.16 17.34 -8.46
C GLN A 20 8.64 18.48 -7.58
N ASN A 21 7.71 19.38 -7.24
CA ASN A 21 7.94 20.38 -6.21
C ASN A 21 8.31 19.69 -4.88
N GLN A 22 9.43 20.09 -4.26
CA GLN A 22 9.92 19.47 -3.03
C GLN A 22 8.97 19.62 -1.85
N ILE A 23 8.18 20.69 -1.78
CA ILE A 23 7.15 20.86 -0.75
C ILE A 23 6.07 19.78 -0.94
N ALA A 24 5.56 19.62 -2.16
CA ALA A 24 4.57 18.59 -2.48
C ALA A 24 5.10 17.17 -2.20
N GLN A 25 6.31 16.90 -2.66
CA GLN A 25 6.98 15.60 -2.50
C GLN A 25 7.24 15.23 -1.03
N ARG A 26 7.63 16.19 -0.19
CA ARG A 26 8.10 15.93 1.19
C ARG A 26 7.05 16.14 2.26
N THR A 27 5.85 16.56 1.91
CA THR A 27 4.80 16.78 2.92
C THR A 27 4.20 15.45 3.36
N ASN A 28 4.41 15.10 4.63
CA ASN A 28 3.71 14.01 5.29
C ASN A 28 2.26 14.42 5.60
N LEU A 29 1.29 13.70 5.03
CA LEU A 29 -0.12 13.90 5.33
C LEU A 29 -0.53 13.06 6.54
N LYS A 30 -0.99 13.70 7.61
CA LYS A 30 -1.33 13.04 8.88
C LYS A 30 -2.28 11.84 8.74
N ILE A 31 -3.22 11.92 7.79
CA ILE A 31 -4.19 10.85 7.52
C ILE A 31 -3.55 9.55 6.98
N TYR A 32 -2.34 9.62 6.44
CA TYR A 32 -1.61 8.42 6.01
C TYR A 32 -0.82 7.75 7.13
N PHE A 33 -0.88 8.24 8.37
CA PHE A 33 -0.11 7.69 9.48
C PHE A 33 -1.04 7.07 10.51
N CYS A 34 -0.70 5.85 10.93
CA CYS A 34 -1.40 5.17 12.02
C CYS A 34 -0.89 5.71 13.36
N PRO A 35 -1.73 6.33 14.20
CA PRO A 35 -1.30 6.92 15.47
C PRO A 35 -0.66 5.92 16.43
N SER A 36 -1.03 4.63 16.33
CA SER A 36 -0.44 3.55 17.14
C SER A 36 0.94 3.10 16.64
N ARG A 37 1.34 3.47 15.42
CA ARG A 37 2.69 3.21 14.92
C ARG A 37 3.62 4.38 15.13
N ARG A 38 3.24 5.57 14.64
CA ARG A 38 4.05 6.78 14.68
C ARG A 38 3.20 8.01 14.41
N SER A 39 3.71 9.17 14.80
CA SER A 39 3.15 10.46 14.39
C SER A 39 3.82 10.93 13.09
N PRO A 40 3.09 11.62 12.19
CA PRO A 40 3.73 12.27 11.05
C PRO A 40 4.71 13.34 11.55
N SER A 41 5.95 13.31 11.07
CA SER A 41 6.96 14.32 11.37
C SER A 41 7.48 14.92 10.06
N ALA A 42 7.60 16.24 9.98
CA ALA A 42 8.16 16.90 8.80
C ALA A 42 9.63 16.51 8.54
N ASN A 43 10.32 15.97 9.55
CA ASN A 43 11.71 15.53 9.46
C ASN A 43 11.85 14.03 9.21
N GLU A 44 10.75 13.26 9.18
CA GLU A 44 10.75 11.82 8.89
C GLU A 44 10.28 11.58 7.46
N LEU A 45 11.22 11.69 6.53
CA LEU A 45 11.01 11.38 5.12
C LEU A 45 11.53 9.97 4.81
N SER A 46 11.28 9.49 3.60
CA SER A 46 12.08 8.38 3.07
C SER A 46 13.55 8.77 3.04
N VAL A 47 14.40 7.79 3.34
CA VAL A 47 15.86 7.94 3.43
C VAL A 47 16.60 6.99 2.50
N TYR A 48 15.89 6.02 1.90
CA TYR A 48 16.43 5.07 0.92
C TYR A 48 15.33 4.50 0.03
N GLY A 49 15.68 4.15 -1.21
CA GLY A 49 14.80 3.43 -2.16
C GLY A 49 14.15 4.31 -3.21
N ASP A 50 14.02 5.62 -2.98
CA ASP A 50 13.47 6.54 -4.00
C ASP A 50 14.56 7.09 -4.91
N PHE A 51 14.87 6.37 -5.98
CA PHE A 51 15.80 6.77 -7.03
C PHE A 51 15.23 6.36 -8.41
N PRO A 52 15.49 7.08 -9.51
CA PRO A 52 14.86 6.76 -10.79
C PRO A 52 15.17 5.35 -11.29
N SER A 53 14.13 4.57 -11.63
CA SER A 53 14.26 3.18 -12.10
C SER A 53 15.08 3.03 -13.38
N TRP A 54 15.11 4.08 -14.22
CA TRP A 54 15.90 4.12 -15.46
C TRP A 54 17.38 4.52 -15.25
N LEU A 55 17.78 4.88 -14.03
CA LEU A 55 19.18 5.21 -13.72
C LEU A 55 19.82 4.07 -12.92
N SER A 56 20.59 3.21 -13.61
CA SER A 56 21.37 2.18 -12.94
C SER A 56 22.42 2.79 -12.01
N ASN A 57 22.55 2.23 -10.80
CA ASN A 57 23.53 2.64 -9.77
C ASN A 57 23.45 4.10 -9.29
N SER A 58 22.25 4.72 -9.34
CA SER A 58 22.06 6.04 -8.75
C SER A 58 22.23 5.99 -7.22
N SER A 59 23.26 6.67 -6.70
CA SER A 59 23.34 7.01 -5.27
C SER A 59 22.43 8.20 -4.90
N LEU A 60 21.81 8.84 -5.91
CA LEU A 60 20.95 9.98 -5.73
C LEU A 60 19.56 9.51 -5.28
N HIS A 61 19.25 9.85 -4.03
CA HIS A 61 17.97 9.58 -3.39
C HIS A 61 17.12 10.85 -3.33
N TYR A 62 15.81 10.70 -3.55
CA TYR A 62 14.81 11.77 -3.52
C TYR A 62 13.83 11.54 -2.36
N PRO A 63 14.12 12.11 -1.17
CA PRO A 63 13.26 11.97 0.00
C PRO A 63 11.84 12.46 -0.28
N GLY A 64 10.85 11.70 0.17
CA GLY A 64 9.45 12.07 0.09
C GLY A 64 8.63 11.63 1.30
N GLY A 65 7.37 12.03 1.28
CA GLY A 65 6.43 11.74 2.35
C GLY A 65 6.16 10.23 2.47
N LEU A 66 6.01 9.78 3.71
CA LEU A 66 5.76 8.39 4.07
C LEU A 66 4.27 8.13 4.29
N GLY A 67 3.91 6.87 4.46
CA GLY A 67 2.57 6.44 4.86
C GLY A 67 2.57 5.03 5.43
N ASP A 68 1.61 4.75 6.30
CA ASP A 68 1.48 3.50 7.05
C ASP A 68 0.40 2.57 6.50
N TYR A 69 -0.27 3.00 5.43
CA TYR A 69 -1.29 2.25 4.73
C TYR A 69 -0.84 1.93 3.31
N ALA A 70 -1.33 0.82 2.78
CA ALA A 70 -1.05 0.38 1.42
C ALA A 70 -2.32 -0.14 0.76
N VAL A 71 -2.43 0.03 -0.56
CA VAL A 71 -3.51 -0.56 -1.35
C VAL A 71 -3.28 -2.07 -1.54
N CYS A 72 -4.37 -2.82 -1.67
CA CYS A 72 -4.34 -4.26 -1.88
C CYS A 72 -4.23 -4.61 -3.38
N ILE A 73 -3.07 -5.15 -3.78
CA ILE A 73 -2.84 -5.66 -5.14
C ILE A 73 -3.00 -7.19 -5.17
N ASP A 74 -2.85 -7.78 -6.36
CA ASP A 74 -3.03 -9.21 -6.60
C ASP A 74 -2.27 -10.12 -5.62
N ARG A 75 -2.79 -11.32 -5.37
CA ARG A 75 -2.20 -12.33 -4.46
C ARG A 75 -0.72 -12.66 -4.76
N SER A 76 -0.31 -12.47 -6.01
CA SER A 76 1.06 -12.72 -6.49
C SER A 76 2.05 -11.63 -6.06
N GLY A 77 1.54 -10.46 -5.64
CA GLY A 77 2.36 -9.30 -5.33
C GLY A 77 2.79 -8.48 -6.55
N HIS A 78 2.29 -8.81 -7.75
CA HIS A 78 2.52 -8.02 -8.96
C HIS A 78 1.55 -6.84 -9.06
N ASP A 79 2.05 -5.75 -9.65
CA ASP A 79 1.28 -4.58 -10.06
C ASP A 79 1.66 -4.23 -11.50
N GLU A 80 1.10 -4.98 -12.45
CA GLU A 80 1.52 -4.99 -13.85
C GLU A 80 0.31 -4.85 -14.78
N SER A 81 0.53 -4.41 -16.02
CA SER A 81 -0.55 -4.38 -17.01
C SER A 81 -1.09 -5.78 -17.32
N GLU A 82 -2.34 -5.89 -17.76
CA GLU A 82 -2.97 -7.17 -18.13
C GLU A 82 -2.20 -7.88 -19.27
N GLU A 83 -1.54 -7.12 -20.14
CA GLU A 83 -0.69 -7.65 -21.21
C GLU A 83 0.56 -8.37 -20.66
N THR A 84 1.10 -7.88 -19.54
CA THR A 84 2.30 -8.43 -18.89
C THR A 84 1.94 -9.57 -17.95
N CYS A 85 0.90 -9.39 -17.14
CA CYS A 85 0.45 -10.36 -16.13
C CYS A 85 -1.06 -10.58 -16.26
N PRO A 86 -1.50 -11.56 -17.07
CA PRO A 86 -2.92 -11.80 -17.28
C PRO A 86 -3.57 -12.51 -16.08
N ASN A 87 -4.89 -12.32 -15.92
CA ASN A 87 -5.71 -12.92 -14.86
C ASN A 87 -5.33 -12.46 -13.44
N MET A 88 -5.09 -11.17 -13.27
CA MET A 88 -4.95 -10.57 -11.94
C MET A 88 -6.34 -10.31 -11.33
N TYR A 89 -6.52 -10.74 -10.07
CA TYR A 89 -7.79 -10.63 -9.34
C TYR A 89 -7.74 -9.54 -8.25
N GLY A 90 -6.60 -8.90 -8.04
CA GLY A 90 -6.44 -7.80 -7.08
C GLY A 90 -7.32 -6.57 -7.37
N CYS A 91 -7.44 -5.70 -6.38
CA CYS A 91 -8.32 -4.52 -6.45
C CYS A 91 -7.70 -3.35 -7.22
N PHE A 92 -6.36 -3.33 -7.30
CA PHE A 92 -5.58 -2.32 -7.98
C PHE A 92 -4.59 -3.00 -8.92
N GLN A 93 -4.40 -2.39 -10.09
CA GLN A 93 -3.50 -2.87 -11.13
C GLN A 93 -3.01 -1.70 -11.98
N MET A 94 -1.71 -1.68 -12.28
CA MET A 94 -1.07 -0.65 -13.07
C MET A 94 -1.78 -0.46 -14.42
N GLY A 95 -2.10 0.80 -14.73
CA GLY A 95 -2.73 1.19 -15.99
C GLY A 95 -4.21 0.79 -16.12
N THR A 96 -4.80 0.13 -15.12
CA THR A 96 -6.17 -0.39 -15.18
C THR A 96 -7.02 0.22 -14.07
N GLY A 97 -8.14 0.83 -14.46
CA GLY A 97 -9.16 1.32 -13.54
C GLY A 97 -10.34 0.36 -13.46
N TYR A 98 -10.68 -0.08 -12.25
CA TYR A 98 -11.86 -0.90 -11.98
C TYR A 98 -13.04 -0.06 -11.50
N ARG A 99 -14.24 -0.41 -11.95
CA ARG A 99 -15.51 0.15 -11.48
C ARG A 99 -15.98 -0.67 -10.28
N LEU A 100 -16.83 -0.08 -9.46
CA LEU A 100 -17.44 -0.78 -8.33
C LEU A 100 -18.19 -2.07 -8.75
N LEU A 101 -18.76 -2.08 -9.96
CA LEU A 101 -19.44 -3.25 -10.54
C LEU A 101 -18.48 -4.40 -10.88
N ASP A 102 -17.17 -4.16 -10.93
CA ASP A 102 -16.17 -5.19 -11.22
C ASP A 102 -15.78 -5.97 -9.93
N PHE A 103 -16.33 -5.61 -8.76
CA PHE A 103 -16.17 -6.29 -7.47
C PHE A 103 -17.30 -7.32 -7.26
N THR A 104 -17.32 -8.35 -8.09
CA THR A 104 -18.43 -9.32 -8.14
C THR A 104 -18.48 -10.25 -6.92
N ASP A 105 -17.40 -10.38 -6.15
CA ASP A 105 -17.37 -11.18 -4.92
C ASP A 105 -17.97 -10.43 -3.71
N GLY A 106 -18.31 -9.15 -3.93
CA GLY A 106 -19.00 -8.30 -2.98
C GLY A 106 -18.09 -7.23 -2.39
N THR A 107 -18.56 -5.98 -2.38
CA THR A 107 -17.76 -4.83 -1.92
C THR A 107 -17.47 -4.88 -0.41
N SER A 108 -18.34 -5.52 0.38
CA SER A 108 -18.11 -5.76 1.81
C SER A 108 -17.16 -6.93 2.10
N ASN A 109 -16.69 -7.61 1.05
CA ASN A 109 -15.90 -8.84 1.12
C ASN A 109 -14.55 -8.69 0.39
N THR A 110 -14.18 -7.46 0.03
CA THR A 110 -12.97 -7.18 -0.73
C THR A 110 -12.14 -6.08 -0.06
N LEU A 111 -10.89 -6.40 0.30
CA LEU A 111 -9.95 -5.48 0.92
C LEU A 111 -9.39 -4.51 -0.12
N ILE A 112 -9.42 -3.20 0.16
CA ILE A 112 -8.85 -2.19 -0.74
C ILE A 112 -7.62 -1.50 -0.15
N VAL A 113 -7.58 -1.26 1.16
CA VAL A 113 -6.48 -0.60 1.85
C VAL A 113 -6.26 -1.29 3.19
N GLY A 114 -5.00 -1.55 3.54
CA GLY A 114 -4.65 -2.14 4.82
C GLY A 114 -3.43 -1.48 5.44
N GLU A 115 -3.17 -1.80 6.71
CA GLU A 115 -1.94 -1.37 7.37
C GLU A 115 -0.71 -2.04 6.74
N LYS A 116 0.20 -1.23 6.24
CA LYS A 116 1.44 -1.65 5.56
C LYS A 116 2.44 -2.15 6.58
N HIS A 117 2.96 -3.38 6.50
CA HIS A 117 4.03 -3.78 7.42
C HIS A 117 5.33 -3.02 7.14
N VAL A 118 5.94 -2.50 8.21
CA VAL A 118 7.26 -1.87 8.21
C VAL A 118 8.04 -2.44 9.41
N PRO A 119 9.20 -3.08 9.21
CA PRO A 119 10.04 -3.52 10.32
C PRO A 119 10.46 -2.33 11.19
N GLN A 120 10.54 -2.50 12.51
CA GLN A 120 10.79 -1.40 13.46
C GLN A 120 12.08 -0.61 13.18
N THR A 121 13.06 -1.22 12.54
CA THR A 121 14.35 -0.59 12.19
C THR A 121 14.41 -0.06 10.75
N LYS A 122 13.28 -0.05 10.04
CA LYS A 122 13.21 0.25 8.59
C LYS A 122 12.23 1.37 8.24
N HIS A 123 11.90 2.24 9.20
CA HIS A 123 11.18 3.48 8.90
C HIS A 123 11.97 4.33 7.90
N GLY A 124 11.30 4.81 6.85
CA GLY A 124 11.93 5.53 5.74
C GLY A 124 12.79 4.70 4.78
N TYR A 125 12.96 3.38 5.00
CA TYR A 125 13.78 2.53 4.15
C TYR A 125 12.92 1.76 3.14
N GLY A 126 13.06 2.09 1.86
CA GLY A 126 12.56 1.26 0.78
C GLY A 126 13.21 -0.14 0.78
N TRP A 127 12.48 -1.20 0.41
CA TRP A 127 11.11 -1.21 -0.13
C TRP A 127 10.01 -1.37 0.94
N TRP A 128 10.37 -1.28 2.24
CA TRP A 128 9.37 -1.35 3.32
C TRP A 128 8.62 -0.03 3.49
N ASP A 129 9.34 1.09 3.46
CA ASP A 129 8.81 2.41 3.79
C ASP A 129 9.47 3.52 2.94
N CYS A 130 9.43 3.36 1.62
CA CYS A 130 9.74 4.44 0.67
C CYS A 130 8.57 5.41 0.51
N SER A 131 8.78 6.48 -0.25
CA SER A 131 7.82 7.57 -0.42
C SER A 131 6.50 7.07 -0.98
N ILE A 132 5.38 7.35 -0.30
CA ILE A 132 4.04 6.93 -0.76
C ILE A 132 3.62 7.62 -2.06
N TYR A 133 4.29 8.72 -2.43
CA TYR A 133 4.03 9.46 -3.66
C TYR A 133 4.86 8.95 -4.85
N ASN A 134 5.79 8.00 -4.63
CA ASN A 134 6.64 7.50 -5.70
C ASN A 134 5.98 6.35 -6.45
N GLY A 135 5.30 6.68 -7.55
CA GLY A 135 4.64 5.71 -8.43
C GLY A 135 5.59 4.91 -9.36
N ASP A 136 6.89 5.18 -9.34
CA ASP A 136 7.90 4.40 -10.08
C ASP A 136 8.10 3.00 -9.47
N TYR A 137 7.77 2.86 -8.18
CA TYR A 137 7.88 1.60 -7.43
C TYR A 137 6.60 1.32 -6.65
N HIS A 138 5.78 0.40 -7.18
CA HIS A 138 4.54 -0.01 -6.52
C HIS A 138 4.76 -0.52 -5.08
N GLN A 139 5.96 -1.00 -4.76
CA GLN A 139 6.32 -1.45 -3.41
C GLN A 139 6.17 -0.38 -2.33
N CYS A 140 6.17 0.91 -2.69
CA CYS A 140 6.03 2.01 -1.74
C CYS A 140 4.59 2.20 -1.23
N SER A 141 3.60 1.92 -2.08
CA SER A 141 2.18 2.20 -1.83
C SER A 141 1.28 0.96 -1.83
N CYS A 142 1.77 -0.20 -2.25
CA CYS A 142 0.97 -1.43 -2.41
C CYS A 142 1.42 -2.53 -1.45
N ARG A 143 0.54 -3.48 -1.15
CA ARG A 143 0.83 -4.76 -0.46
C ARG A 143 -0.15 -5.82 -0.96
N THR A 144 0.16 -7.08 -0.68
CA THR A 144 -0.71 -8.21 -1.01
C THR A 144 -1.07 -8.98 0.26
N GLY A 145 -2.32 -9.47 0.31
CA GLY A 145 -2.78 -10.43 1.30
C GLY A 145 -2.97 -11.78 0.62
N SER A 146 -2.17 -12.77 0.99
CA SER A 146 -2.27 -14.09 0.38
C SER A 146 -1.67 -15.19 1.26
N ARG A 147 -1.77 -16.44 0.83
CA ARG A 147 -1.10 -17.57 1.49
C ARG A 147 0.42 -17.41 1.58
N GLN A 148 1.02 -16.66 0.65
CA GLN A 148 2.45 -16.37 0.62
C GLN A 148 2.80 -15.09 1.40
N HIS A 149 1.81 -14.24 1.67
CA HIS A 149 1.96 -12.96 2.36
C HIS A 149 0.92 -12.85 3.49
N PRO A 150 1.05 -13.67 4.55
CA PRO A 150 0.13 -13.63 5.68
C PRO A 150 0.28 -12.33 6.47
N LEU A 151 -0.73 -12.01 7.28
CA LEU A 151 -0.67 -10.86 8.19
C LEU A 151 0.46 -11.00 9.21
N THR A 152 0.91 -9.87 9.75
CA THR A 152 1.80 -9.88 10.90
C THR A 152 1.57 -8.72 11.86
N THR A 153 1.74 -8.97 13.16
CA THR A 153 1.93 -7.94 14.20
C THR A 153 3.32 -8.00 14.83
N ASN A 154 4.18 -8.92 14.37
CA ASN A 154 5.56 -9.01 14.81
C ASN A 154 6.38 -7.82 14.27
N PRO A 155 6.90 -6.93 15.13
CA PRO A 155 7.61 -5.74 14.68
C PRO A 155 8.95 -6.02 14.00
N PHE A 156 9.47 -7.24 14.13
CA PHE A 156 10.75 -7.67 13.54
C PHE A 156 10.60 -8.48 12.25
N ASP A 157 9.37 -8.82 11.84
CA ASP A 157 9.13 -9.50 10.56
C ASP A 157 9.68 -8.62 9.42
N THR A 158 10.33 -9.23 8.42
CA THR A 158 10.96 -8.51 7.31
C THR A 158 10.19 -8.63 6.00
N GLY A 159 9.02 -9.26 6.00
CA GLY A 159 8.20 -9.49 4.83
C GLY A 159 7.59 -8.22 4.25
N TRP A 160 7.50 -8.16 2.92
CA TRP A 160 6.75 -7.15 2.21
C TRP A 160 5.27 -7.58 2.17
N LYS A 161 4.51 -7.24 3.21
CA LYS A 161 3.12 -7.70 3.40
C LYS A 161 2.31 -6.72 4.23
N PHE A 162 1.03 -7.01 4.46
CA PHE A 162 0.22 -6.27 5.42
C PHE A 162 0.61 -6.61 6.87
N GLY A 163 0.57 -5.61 7.75
CA GLY A 163 0.91 -5.78 9.15
C GLY A 163 0.80 -4.50 9.97
N SER A 164 0.59 -4.67 11.27
CA SER A 164 0.19 -3.61 12.19
C SER A 164 1.12 -3.46 13.40
N ARG A 165 0.99 -2.31 14.08
CA ARG A 165 1.49 -2.11 15.45
C ARG A 165 0.41 -2.30 16.51
N HIS A 166 -0.84 -2.52 16.10
CA HIS A 166 -1.88 -3.00 16.99
C HIS A 166 -1.56 -4.44 17.40
N THR A 167 -1.81 -4.78 18.67
CA THR A 167 -1.62 -6.13 19.15
C THR A 167 -2.65 -7.06 18.51
N GLN A 168 -2.18 -8.15 17.90
CA GLN A 168 -2.99 -9.27 17.38
C GLN A 168 -3.92 -8.98 16.19
N VAL A 169 -4.06 -7.74 15.75
CA VAL A 169 -4.96 -7.36 14.66
C VAL A 169 -4.29 -6.46 13.63
N VAL A 170 -4.81 -6.51 12.40
CA VAL A 170 -4.47 -5.60 11.32
C VAL A 170 -5.75 -4.96 10.81
N LEU A 171 -5.75 -3.63 10.67
CA LEU A 171 -6.91 -2.89 10.18
C LEU A 171 -6.95 -2.85 8.65
N PHE A 172 -8.14 -3.06 8.11
CA PHE A 172 -8.41 -2.96 6.68
C PHE A 172 -9.65 -2.14 6.41
N CYS A 173 -9.61 -1.37 5.33
CA CYS A 173 -10.76 -0.77 4.67
C CYS A 173 -11.19 -1.67 3.51
N PHE A 174 -12.50 -1.89 3.41
CA PHE A 174 -13.14 -2.71 2.38
C PHE A 174 -13.69 -1.83 1.24
N ALA A 175 -14.00 -2.44 0.10
CA ALA A 175 -14.45 -1.73 -1.10
C ALA A 175 -15.77 -0.96 -0.93
N ASP A 176 -16.60 -1.32 0.06
CA ASP A 176 -17.80 -0.57 0.46
C ASP A 176 -17.51 0.60 1.44
N GLY A 177 -16.25 0.77 1.85
CA GLY A 177 -15.78 1.82 2.74
C GLY A 177 -15.85 1.51 4.23
N HIS A 178 -16.32 0.31 4.65
CA HIS A 178 -16.25 -0.06 6.06
C HIS A 178 -14.82 -0.45 6.47
N VAL A 179 -14.53 -0.36 7.77
CA VAL A 179 -13.25 -0.75 8.35
C VAL A 179 -13.47 -1.91 9.30
N GLN A 180 -12.67 -2.97 9.15
CA GLN A 180 -12.69 -4.13 10.04
C GLN A 180 -11.28 -4.52 10.46
N ALA A 181 -11.15 -4.94 11.72
CA ALA A 181 -9.94 -5.55 12.23
C ALA A 181 -9.93 -7.05 11.89
N LEU A 182 -8.87 -7.51 11.22
CA LEU A 182 -8.64 -8.93 10.97
C LEU A 182 -7.58 -9.45 11.95
N PRO A 183 -7.78 -10.63 12.56
CA PRO A 183 -6.78 -11.22 13.43
C PRO A 183 -5.53 -11.62 12.64
N GLU A 184 -4.35 -11.50 13.23
CA GLU A 184 -3.09 -11.92 12.60
C GLU A 184 -3.10 -13.40 12.17
N TRP A 185 -3.83 -14.23 12.92
CA TRP A 185 -3.98 -15.66 12.67
C TRP A 185 -5.17 -16.01 11.76
N ILE A 186 -5.75 -15.04 11.05
CA ILE A 186 -6.76 -15.32 10.04
C ILE A 186 -6.27 -16.43 9.10
N ASP A 187 -7.17 -17.34 8.71
CA ASP A 187 -6.85 -18.36 7.72
C ASP A 187 -6.34 -17.68 6.43
N THR A 188 -5.18 -18.12 5.95
CA THR A 188 -4.48 -17.40 4.88
C THR A 188 -5.15 -17.58 3.52
N LEU A 189 -5.94 -18.63 3.34
CA LEU A 189 -6.80 -18.78 2.16
C LEU A 189 -7.98 -17.80 2.21
N THR A 190 -8.56 -17.59 3.39
CA THR A 190 -9.60 -16.58 3.60
C THR A 190 -9.06 -15.17 3.34
N LEU A 191 -7.86 -14.85 3.84
CA LEU A 191 -7.18 -13.59 3.52
C LEU A 191 -6.95 -13.40 2.01
N GLU A 192 -6.50 -14.45 1.31
CA GLU A 192 -6.28 -14.40 -0.14
C GLU A 192 -7.57 -14.12 -0.92
N ARG A 193 -8.68 -14.75 -0.52
CA ARG A 193 -10.00 -14.49 -1.13
C ARG A 193 -10.49 -13.08 -0.87
N LEU A 194 -10.28 -12.58 0.36
CA LEU A 194 -10.58 -11.19 0.71
C LEU A 194 -9.75 -10.18 -0.11
N ALA A 195 -8.57 -10.56 -0.59
CA ALA A 195 -7.72 -9.71 -1.44
C ALA A 195 -8.13 -9.72 -2.92
N HIS A 196 -9.08 -10.56 -3.33
CA HIS A 196 -9.58 -10.64 -4.69
C HIS A 196 -10.91 -9.88 -4.84
N ARG A 197 -11.12 -9.32 -6.05
CA ARG A 197 -12.34 -8.59 -6.40
C ARG A 197 -13.41 -9.48 -7.05
N ASN A 198 -13.00 -10.51 -7.80
CA ASN A 198 -13.88 -11.23 -8.74
C ASN A 198 -13.42 -12.67 -9.06
N ASP A 199 -12.85 -13.40 -8.10
CA ASP A 199 -12.45 -14.80 -8.27
C ASP A 199 -13.62 -15.80 -8.15
N GLY A 200 -14.78 -15.35 -7.67
CA GLY A 200 -16.00 -16.14 -7.51
C GLY A 200 -15.98 -17.15 -6.36
N TRP A 201 -14.95 -17.14 -5.52
CA TRP A 201 -14.82 -18.09 -4.41
C TRP A 201 -15.61 -17.63 -3.18
N VAL A 202 -16.20 -18.60 -2.49
CA VAL A 202 -16.91 -18.33 -1.23
C VAL A 202 -15.92 -17.96 -0.13
N ILE A 203 -16.19 -16.84 0.55
CA ILE A 203 -15.42 -16.40 1.72
C ILE A 203 -16.05 -17.02 2.97
N PRO A 204 -15.30 -17.84 3.75
CA PRO A 204 -15.77 -18.35 5.05
C PRO A 204 -16.00 -17.21 6.06
N ASN A 205 -16.59 -17.50 7.22
CA ASN A 205 -16.66 -16.51 8.30
C ASN A 205 -15.25 -16.23 8.85
N PHE A 206 -14.96 -14.96 9.16
CA PHE A 206 -13.66 -14.48 9.66
C PHE A 206 -13.84 -13.40 10.75
#